data_AF-A0A933ZNB6-F1
#
_entry.id   AF-A0A933ZNB6-F1
#
_cell.length_a   1.000
_cell.length_b   1.000
_cell.length_c   1.000
_cell.angle_alpha   90.00
_cell.angle_beta   90.00
_cell.angle_gamma   90.00
#
_symmetry.space_group_name_H-M   'P 1'
#
loop_
_entity.id
_entity.type
_entity.pdbx_description
1 polymer ?
#
loop_
_entity_poly.entity_id
_entity_poly.type
_entity_poly.pdbx_seq_one_letter_code
_entity_poly.pdbx_strand_id
1 'polypeptide(L)'
;MPKDPEPDPKPKEADADKHDVVLVHGQTEDGEGVRVLRSRPGKIEAAELRAIKQGVPIQGAEVVRLRERDGSPVLWDVEVEYDGRDEASHKGPSRVSSRAYRDNWDRIFGDSSAGDVN
;
A
#
# COMPACT_ATOMS: atom_id res chain seq x y z
N MET A 1 2.30 -15.19 -45.17
CA MET A 1 3.15 -14.27 -44.40
C MET A 1 3.23 -14.82 -42.98
N PRO A 2 4.39 -15.25 -42.48
CA PRO A 2 4.52 -15.64 -41.09
C PRO A 2 4.34 -14.37 -40.22
N LYS A 3 3.51 -14.50 -39.17
CA LYS A 3 3.23 -13.42 -38.22
C LYS A 3 4.45 -13.33 -37.28
N ASP A 4 5.12 -12.19 -37.26
CA ASP A 4 6.22 -11.95 -36.32
C ASP A 4 5.72 -12.18 -34.88
N PRO A 5 6.47 -12.88 -34.02
CA PRO A 5 6.07 -13.05 -32.62
C PRO A 5 6.10 -11.68 -31.93
N GLU A 6 5.00 -11.34 -31.26
CA GLU A 6 4.92 -10.16 -30.39
C GLU A 6 6.08 -10.20 -29.37
N PRO A 7 6.79 -9.07 -29.15
CA PRO A 7 7.89 -9.05 -28.21
C PRO A 7 7.35 -9.30 -26.80
N ASP A 8 7.97 -10.26 -26.09
CA ASP A 8 7.70 -10.53 -24.68
C ASP A 8 7.68 -9.22 -23.87
N PRO A 9 6.74 -9.03 -22.92
CA PRO A 9 6.73 -7.86 -22.08
C PRO A 9 8.02 -7.85 -21.25
N LYS A 10 8.93 -6.94 -21.59
CA LYS A 10 10.16 -6.68 -20.84
C LYS A 10 9.80 -6.53 -19.35
N PRO A 11 10.55 -7.18 -18.43
CA PRO A 11 10.37 -6.95 -17.00
C PRO A 11 10.46 -5.45 -16.74
N LYS A 12 9.49 -4.89 -16.02
CA LYS A 12 9.49 -3.48 -15.61
C LYS A 12 10.78 -3.21 -14.82
N GLU A 13 11.73 -2.55 -15.45
CA GLU A 13 12.82 -1.83 -14.78
C GLU A 13 12.19 -0.73 -13.93
N ALA A 14 11.81 -1.04 -12.68
CA ALA A 14 11.16 -0.07 -11.80
C ALA A 14 11.44 -0.28 -10.32
N ASP A 15 12.62 -0.77 -9.89
CA ASP A 15 12.87 -1.00 -8.45
C ASP A 15 14.31 -0.76 -7.98
N ALA A 16 15.21 -0.18 -8.79
CA ALA A 16 16.57 0.11 -8.33
C ALA A 16 16.67 1.35 -7.40
N ASP A 17 15.70 2.27 -7.47
CA ASP A 17 15.70 3.54 -6.70
C ASP A 17 14.77 3.51 -5.47
N LYS A 18 14.10 2.40 -5.18
CA LYS A 18 13.17 2.27 -4.05
C LYS A 18 13.85 1.69 -2.82
N HIS A 19 14.75 2.46 -2.21
CA HIS A 19 15.27 2.10 -0.89
C HIS A 19 14.20 2.36 0.17
N ASP A 20 13.44 1.34 0.55
CA ASP A 20 12.47 1.39 1.65
C ASP A 20 12.69 0.23 2.62
N VAL A 21 13.30 0.52 3.76
CA VAL A 21 13.81 -0.48 4.70
C VAL A 21 13.41 -0.11 6.12
N VAL A 22 12.99 -1.09 6.91
CA VAL A 22 12.76 -0.93 8.35
C VAL A 22 13.80 -1.70 9.15
N LEU A 23 14.29 -1.05 10.22
CA LEU A 23 15.05 -1.65 11.30
C LEU A 23 14.15 -1.85 12.50
N VAL A 24 13.98 -3.09 12.94
CA VAL A 24 13.22 -3.43 14.16
C VAL A 24 14.12 -3.33 15.39
N HIS A 25 13.70 -2.61 16.43
CA HIS A 25 14.56 -2.33 17.58
C HIS A 25 13.90 -2.46 18.98
N GLY A 26 12.66 -2.92 19.07
CA GLY A 26 12.03 -3.20 20.36
C GLY A 26 10.52 -3.43 20.27
N GLN A 27 9.90 -3.85 21.37
CA GLN A 27 8.45 -3.96 21.49
C GLN A 27 7.82 -2.60 21.85
N THR A 28 6.55 -2.42 21.52
CA THR A 28 5.72 -1.31 22.00
C THR A 28 5.36 -1.51 23.48
N GLU A 29 4.89 -0.46 24.16
CA GLU A 29 4.61 -0.52 25.61
C GLU A 29 3.48 -1.49 25.97
N ASP A 30 2.52 -1.66 25.06
CA ASP A 30 1.42 -2.61 25.18
C ASP A 30 1.79 -4.03 24.73
N GLY A 31 2.99 -4.25 24.19
CA GLY A 31 3.46 -5.54 23.68
C GLY A 31 2.74 -6.02 22.41
N GLU A 32 1.85 -5.23 21.81
CA GLU A 32 1.07 -5.63 20.64
C GLU A 32 1.76 -5.31 19.30
N GLY A 33 2.90 -4.63 19.33
CA GLY A 33 3.64 -4.21 18.16
C GLY A 33 5.14 -4.12 18.39
N VAL A 34 5.83 -3.64 17.37
CA VAL A 34 7.27 -3.39 17.41
C VAL A 34 7.59 -1.96 16.98
N ARG A 35 8.58 -1.37 17.66
CA ARG A 35 9.16 -0.06 17.31
C ARG A 35 10.18 -0.24 16.20
N VAL A 36 10.11 0.64 15.21
CA VAL A 36 10.98 0.59 14.03
C VAL A 36 11.54 1.96 13.68
N LEU A 37 12.71 1.92 13.04
CA LEU A 37 13.24 3.04 12.26
C LEU A 37 13.10 2.69 10.79
N ARG A 38 12.37 3.52 10.03
CA ARG A 38 12.19 3.34 8.59
C ARG A 38 13.05 4.32 7.81
N SER A 39 13.83 3.80 6.87
CA SER A 39 14.62 4.59 5.91
C SER A 39 13.95 4.53 4.55
N ARG A 40 13.57 5.70 4.04
CA ARG A 40 12.96 5.93 2.73
C ARG A 40 13.78 7.00 1.99
N PRO A 41 13.60 7.20 0.67
CA PRO A 41 14.39 8.18 -0.07
C PRO A 41 14.31 9.57 0.58
N GLY A 42 15.45 10.06 1.08
CA GLY A 42 15.58 11.38 1.69
C GLY A 42 15.01 11.54 3.10
N LYS A 43 14.54 10.48 3.78
CA LYS A 43 13.97 10.61 5.13
C LYS A 43 14.13 9.35 5.98
N ILE A 44 14.35 9.54 7.27
CA ILE A 44 14.25 8.50 8.30
C ILE A 44 13.11 8.86 9.25
N GLU A 45 12.27 7.89 9.58
CA GLU A 45 11.10 8.05 10.44
C GLU A 45 11.12 7.01 11.56
N ALA A 46 10.76 7.41 12.78
CA ALA A 46 10.40 6.48 13.83
C ALA A 46 8.92 6.11 13.69
N ALA A 47 8.61 4.82 13.76
CA ALA A 47 7.25 4.31 13.62
C ALA A 47 7.03 3.06 14.48
N GLU A 48 5.79 2.58 14.49
CA GLU A 48 5.42 1.29 15.06
C GLU A 48 4.81 0.40 13.96
N LEU A 49 5.16 -0.89 13.96
CA LEU A 49 4.49 -1.90 13.15
C LEU A 49 3.60 -2.75 14.04
N ARG A 50 2.36 -2.95 13.60
CA ARG A 50 1.34 -3.74 14.29
C ARG A 50 0.67 -4.69 13.31
N ALA A 51 0.35 -5.89 13.78
CA ALA A 51 -0.43 -6.83 12.99
C ALA A 51 -1.82 -6.25 12.71
N ILE A 52 -2.29 -6.40 11.47
CA ILE A 52 -3.63 -5.96 11.09
C ILE A 52 -4.66 -6.80 11.83
N LYS A 53 -5.61 -6.12 12.49
CA LYS A 53 -6.73 -6.75 13.20
C LYS A 53 -8.02 -6.51 12.42
N GLN A 54 -8.79 -7.57 12.20
CA GLN A 54 -10.07 -7.46 11.52
C GLN A 54 -11.01 -6.52 12.28
N GLY A 55 -11.72 -5.65 11.55
CA GLY A 55 -12.68 -4.70 12.12
C GLY A 55 -12.04 -3.46 12.76
N VAL A 56 -10.70 -3.36 12.80
CA VAL A 56 -9.99 -2.17 13.27
C VAL A 56 -9.69 -1.24 12.09
N PRO A 57 -9.95 0.07 12.20
CA PRO A 57 -9.64 1.03 11.14
C PRO A 57 -8.13 1.10 10.86
N ILE A 58 -7.77 1.23 9.57
CA ILE A 58 -6.39 1.43 9.10
C ILE A 58 -6.10 2.88 8.66
N GLN A 59 -7.01 3.79 9.00
CA GLN A 59 -6.91 5.22 8.65
C GLN A 59 -5.74 5.88 9.37
N GLY A 60 -5.00 6.74 8.66
CA GLY A 60 -3.82 7.41 9.22
C GLY A 60 -2.57 6.53 9.30
N ALA A 61 -2.60 5.31 8.75
CA ALA A 61 -1.46 4.39 8.70
C ALA A 61 -1.31 3.75 7.32
N GLU A 62 -0.15 3.14 7.06
CA GLU A 62 0.10 2.31 5.89
C GLU A 62 -0.13 0.83 6.22
N VAL A 63 -0.64 0.08 5.25
CA VAL A 63 -0.56 -1.38 5.24
C VAL A 63 0.65 -1.75 4.42
N VAL A 64 1.57 -2.48 5.05
CA VAL A 64 2.83 -2.88 4.44
C VAL A 64 3.00 -4.40 4.46
N ARG A 65 3.64 -4.90 3.42
CA ARG A 65 4.23 -6.23 3.36
C ARG A 65 5.72 -6.11 3.65
N LEU A 66 6.22 -6.94 4.56
CA LEU A 66 7.64 -7.00 4.89
C LEU A 66 8.27 -8.20 4.18
N ARG A 67 9.47 -8.00 3.65
CA ARG A 67 10.33 -9.08 3.17
C ARG A 67 11.63 -9.07 3.96
N GLU A 68 12.04 -10.23 4.44
CA GLU A 68 13.31 -10.37 5.15
C GLU A 68 14.46 -10.02 4.20
N ARG A 69 15.43 -9.26 4.70
CA ARG A 69 16.59 -8.86 3.91
C ARG A 69 17.75 -9.81 4.18
N ASP A 70 18.31 -10.37 3.12
CA ASP A 70 19.43 -11.30 3.22
C ASP A 70 20.58 -10.71 4.05
N GLY A 71 21.09 -11.50 4.99
CA GLY A 71 22.24 -11.13 5.82
C GLY A 71 21.94 -10.25 7.03
N SER A 72 20.67 -9.95 7.34
CA SER A 72 20.34 -9.24 8.58
C SER A 72 18.99 -9.67 9.18
N PRO A 73 18.96 -10.19 10.43
CA PRO A 73 17.73 -10.65 11.07
C PRO A 73 16.80 -9.52 11.54
N VAL A 74 17.26 -8.26 11.48
CA VAL A 74 16.55 -7.09 12.01
C VAL A 74 16.17 -6.08 10.93
N LEU A 75 16.62 -6.29 9.68
CA LEU A 75 16.30 -5.43 8.56
C LEU A 75 15.29 -6.10 7.64
N TRP A 76 14.29 -5.33 7.23
CA TRP A 76 13.23 -5.81 6.35
C TRP A 76 12.97 -4.79 5.26
N ASP A 77 12.85 -5.28 4.03
CA ASP A 77 12.39 -4.48 2.90
C ASP A 77 10.87 -4.28 3.01
N VAL A 78 10.43 -3.07 2.70
CA VAL A 78 9.02 -2.67 2.83
C VAL A 78 8.38 -2.53 1.47
N GLU A 79 7.21 -3.13 1.32
CA GLU A 79 6.33 -2.94 0.18
C GLU A 79 4.98 -2.41 0.68
N VAL A 80 4.59 -1.21 0.22
CA VAL A 80 3.32 -0.60 0.63
C VAL A 80 2.19 -1.18 -0.22
N GLU A 81 1.23 -1.84 0.42
CA GLU A 81 0.04 -2.41 -0.21
C GLU A 81 -1.14 -1.41 -0.20
N TYR A 82 -1.18 -0.53 0.82
CA TYR A 82 -2.20 0.53 0.94
C TYR A 82 -1.68 1.70 1.79
N ASP A 83 -1.98 2.94 1.37
CA ASP A 83 -1.69 4.15 2.14
C ASP A 83 -2.97 4.84 2.61
N GLY A 84 -3.31 4.66 3.89
CA GLY A 84 -4.50 5.24 4.52
C GLY A 84 -4.27 6.65 5.08
N ARG A 85 -3.11 7.27 4.86
CA ARG A 85 -2.79 8.62 5.38
C ARG A 85 -3.36 9.72 4.50
N ASP A 86 -3.47 9.47 3.20
CA ASP A 86 -3.93 10.48 2.23
C ASP A 86 -5.42 10.80 2.35
N GLU A 87 -6.23 9.88 2.89
CA GLU A 87 -7.68 10.06 3.03
C GLU A 87 -8.10 10.97 4.21
N ALA A 88 -7.17 11.34 5.09
CA ALA A 88 -7.49 12.04 6.34
C ALA A 88 -7.79 13.55 6.18
N SER A 89 -7.59 14.13 4.99
CA SER A 89 -7.73 15.58 4.77
C SER A 89 -8.99 15.93 3.98
N HIS A 90 -10.16 15.68 4.55
CA HIS A 90 -11.39 16.30 4.08
C HIS A 90 -11.98 17.18 5.17
N LYS A 91 -11.92 18.50 4.97
CA LYS A 91 -12.60 19.46 5.85
C LYS A 91 -14.11 19.34 5.66
N GLY A 92 -14.80 18.89 6.69
CA GLY A 92 -16.25 18.85 6.77
C GLY A 92 -16.78 17.55 7.37
N PRO A 93 -18.08 17.47 7.65
CA PRO A 93 -18.72 16.22 8.06
C PRO A 93 -18.45 15.12 7.03
N SER A 94 -18.29 13.88 7.48
CA SER A 94 -18.14 12.72 6.59
C SER A 94 -19.23 12.72 5.53
N ARG A 95 -18.86 12.91 4.26
CA ARG A 95 -19.79 12.89 3.13
C ARG A 95 -19.75 11.53 2.45
N VAL A 96 -20.87 10.83 2.49
CA VAL A 96 -21.09 9.57 1.72
C VAL A 96 -21.10 9.83 0.21
N SER A 97 -21.17 11.10 -0.22
CA SER A 97 -21.10 11.54 -1.61
C SER A 97 -19.69 11.99 -2.04
N SER A 98 -18.64 11.34 -1.53
CA SER A 98 -17.29 11.62 -2.02
C SER A 98 -17.14 11.15 -3.47
N ARG A 99 -16.25 11.80 -4.24
CA ARG A 99 -15.92 11.33 -5.59
C ARG A 99 -15.35 9.92 -5.54
N ALA A 100 -14.43 9.64 -4.61
CA ALA A 100 -13.88 8.29 -4.42
C ALA A 100 -14.97 7.22 -4.17
N TYR A 101 -16.01 7.53 -3.39
CA TYR A 101 -17.15 6.63 -3.21
C TYR A 101 -17.92 6.40 -4.52
N ARG A 102 -18.20 7.47 -5.28
CA ARG A 102 -18.90 7.38 -6.58
C ARG A 102 -18.06 6.66 -7.63
N ASP A 103 -16.77 6.96 -7.73
CA ASP A 103 -15.85 6.33 -8.68
C ASP A 103 -15.71 4.82 -8.38
N ASN A 104 -15.66 4.45 -7.09
CA ASN A 104 -15.65 3.04 -6.68
C ASN A 104 -17.01 2.36 -6.94
N TRP A 105 -18.12 3.08 -6.75
CA TRP A 105 -19.46 2.58 -7.06
C TRP A 105 -19.64 2.34 -8.55
N ASP A 106 -19.24 3.30 -9.40
CA ASP A 106 -19.28 3.18 -10.86
C ASP A 106 -18.34 2.07 -11.36
N ARG A 107 -17.20 1.85 -10.69
CA ARG A 107 -16.33 0.70 -10.97
C ARG A 107 -17.00 -0.65 -10.68
N ILE A 108 -17.77 -0.76 -9.61
CA ILE A 108 -18.39 -2.03 -9.18
C ILE A 108 -19.72 -2.28 -9.92
N PHE A 109 -20.50 -1.22 -10.16
CA PHE A 109 -21.89 -1.31 -10.62
C PHE A 109 -22.19 -0.52 -11.89
N GLY A 110 -21.24 0.28 -12.39
CA GLY A 110 -21.47 1.21 -13.50
C GLY A 110 -21.44 0.55 -14.88
N ASP A 111 -20.98 -0.69 -15.02
CA ASP A 111 -21.04 -1.40 -16.29
C ASP A 111 -22.18 -2.43 -16.31
N SER A 112 -23.36 -1.95 -16.69
CA SER A 112 -24.50 -2.76 -17.11
C SER A 112 -25.49 -1.92 -17.93
N SER A 113 -25.07 -1.30 -19.05
CA SER A 113 -26.01 -0.85 -20.12
C SER A 113 -25.34 -0.23 -21.37
N ALA A 114 -24.23 -0.78 -21.84
CA ALA A 114 -23.70 -0.42 -23.16
C ALA A 114 -23.38 -1.66 -23.99
N GLY A 115 -24.39 -2.48 -24.26
CA GLY A 115 -24.23 -3.62 -25.18
C GLY A 115 -25.47 -4.51 -25.23
N ASP A 116 -26.23 -4.36 -26.31
CA ASP A 116 -27.16 -5.34 -26.88
C ASP A 116 -28.38 -5.79 -26.06
N VAL A 117 -29.55 -5.25 -26.44
CA VAL A 117 -30.72 -6.08 -26.77
C VAL A 117 -31.50 -5.42 -27.92
N ASN A 118 -31.62 -6.19 -29.02
CA ASN A 118 -32.57 -6.00 -30.11
C ASN A 118 -34.02 -5.98 -29.61
#